data_AF-A0A101M392-F1
#
_entry.id   AF-A0A101M392-F1
#
_cell.length_a   1.000
_cell.length_b   1.000
_cell.length_c   1.000
_cell.angle_alpha   90.00
_cell.angle_beta   90.00
_cell.angle_gamma   90.00
#
_symmetry.space_group_name_H-M   'P 1'
#
loop_
_entity.id
_entity.type
_entity.pdbx_description
1 polymer ?
#
loop_
_entity_poly.entity_id
_entity_poly.type
_entity_poly.pdbx_seq_one_letter_code
_entity_poly.pdbx_strand_id
1 'polypeptide(L)' 'MKELYAEDADFAEAWKACKAPWSMDRTPYLDFHIQEGFLFKNQQLCIPRSSLRLNLVRELHGGGLGGHFGVDKQRW' A
#
# COMPACT_ATOMS: atom_id res chain seq x y z
N MET A 1 -2.60 -8.46 2.07
CA MET A 1 -2.07 -7.17 1.53
C MET A 1 -0.58 -7.06 1.79
N LYS A 2 -0.11 -7.33 3.02
CA LYS A 2 1.30 -7.29 3.39
C LYS A 2 2.13 -8.39 2.71
N GLU A 3 1.54 -9.55 2.39
CA GLU A 3 2.26 -10.58 1.62
C GLU A 3 2.52 -10.17 0.16
N LEU A 4 1.74 -9.22 -0.38
CA LEU A 4 1.82 -8.84 -1.80
C LEU A 4 3.12 -8.11 -2.15
N TYR A 5 3.80 -7.51 -1.16
CA TYR A 5 5.05 -6.81 -1.41
C TYR A 5 6.13 -7.72 -1.97
N ALA A 6 6.19 -8.99 -1.53
CA ALA A 6 7.24 -9.91 -1.95
C ALA A 6 7.20 -10.25 -3.46
N GLU A 7 6.02 -10.11 -4.07
CA GLU A 7 5.77 -10.42 -5.48
C GLU A 7 5.50 -9.14 -6.31
N ASP A 8 5.56 -7.97 -5.66
CA ASP A 8 5.25 -6.70 -6.29
C ASP A 8 6.40 -6.24 -7.19
N ALA A 9 6.10 -5.95 -8.46
CA ALA A 9 7.12 -5.54 -9.43
C ALA A 9 7.86 -4.23 -9.06
N ASP A 10 7.22 -3.32 -8.31
CA ASP A 10 7.81 -2.05 -7.89
C ASP A 10 8.47 -2.15 -6.52
N PHE A 11 7.94 -2.99 -5.62
CA PHE A 11 8.31 -3.00 -4.21
C PHE A 11 8.97 -4.29 -3.71
N ALA A 12 9.04 -5.36 -4.49
CA ALA A 12 9.62 -6.65 -4.04
C ALA A 12 11.07 -6.53 -3.60
N GLU A 13 11.89 -5.82 -4.38
CA GLU A 13 13.28 -5.60 -4.04
C GLU A 13 13.43 -4.74 -2.78
N ALA A 14 12.65 -3.64 -2.66
CA ALA A 14 12.65 -2.81 -1.47
C ALA A 14 12.18 -3.58 -0.22
N TRP A 15 11.16 -4.42 -0.36
CA TRP A 15 10.66 -5.29 0.70
C TRP A 15 11.70 -6.32 1.15
N LYS A 16 12.37 -6.97 0.18
CA LYS A 16 13.43 -7.93 0.44
C LYS A 16 14.64 -7.26 1.09
N ALA A 17 15.02 -6.09 0.61
CA ALA A 17 16.00 -5.23 1.26
C ALA A 17 15.61 -5.03 2.73
N CYS A 18 14.42 -4.50 3.03
CA CYS A 18 13.96 -4.26 4.41
C CYS A 18 13.96 -5.52 5.29
N LYS A 19 13.51 -6.67 4.77
CA LYS A 19 13.38 -7.95 5.50
C LYS A 19 14.70 -8.69 5.70
N ALA A 20 15.59 -8.63 4.72
CA ALA A 20 16.87 -9.33 4.69
C ALA A 20 17.97 -8.36 4.22
N PRO A 21 18.43 -7.45 5.10
CA PRO A 21 19.40 -6.41 4.78
C PRO A 21 20.73 -6.97 4.22
N TRP A 22 21.05 -8.21 4.58
CA TRP A 22 22.28 -8.91 4.21
C TRP A 22 22.20 -9.60 2.84
N SER A 23 21.02 -9.66 2.23
CA SER A 23 20.79 -10.45 1.01
C SER A 23 21.07 -9.71 -0.30
N MET A 24 21.30 -8.40 -0.24
CA MET A 24 21.54 -7.53 -1.40
C MET A 24 22.14 -6.18 -0.98
N ASP A 25 22.61 -5.40 -1.95
CA ASP A 25 22.94 -3.99 -1.72
C ASP A 25 21.67 -3.20 -1.37
N ARG A 26 21.69 -2.57 -0.19
CA ARG A 26 20.60 -1.79 0.39
C ARG A 26 20.68 -0.31 0.07
N THR A 27 21.79 0.16 -0.50
CA THR A 27 22.03 1.58 -0.81
C THR A 27 20.87 2.26 -1.55
N PRO A 28 20.24 1.66 -2.60
CA PRO A 28 19.09 2.28 -3.27
C PRO A 28 17.78 2.25 -2.45
N TYR A 29 17.73 1.52 -1.34
CA TYR A 29 16.53 1.27 -0.54
C TYR A 29 16.63 1.84 0.89
N LEU A 30 17.58 2.73 1.18
CA LEU A 30 17.78 3.28 2.53
C LEU A 30 16.58 4.09 3.05
N ASP A 31 15.85 4.74 2.15
CA ASP A 31 14.63 5.48 2.49
C ASP A 31 13.45 4.56 2.82
N PHE A 32 13.58 3.26 2.57
CA PHE A 32 12.51 2.30 2.79
C PHE A 32 12.60 1.64 4.16
N HIS A 33 11.47 1.52 4.83
CA HIS A 33 11.35 0.80 6.09
C HIS A 33 10.01 0.11 6.24
N ILE A 34 9.96 -0.89 7.11
CA ILE A 34 8.73 -1.62 7.44
C ILE A 34 8.23 -1.14 8.80
N GLN A 35 6.99 -0.66 8.84
CA GLN A 35 6.29 -0.28 10.06
C GLN A 35 4.98 -1.07 10.14
N GLU A 36 4.77 -1.79 11.25
CA GLU A 36 3.58 -2.63 11.47
C GLU A 36 3.26 -3.60 10.32
N GLY A 37 4.29 -4.02 9.57
CA GLY A 37 4.16 -4.92 8.43
C GLY A 37 3.76 -4.25 7.11
N PHE A 38 3.75 -2.92 7.03
CA PHE A 38 3.61 -2.16 5.78
C PHE A 38 4.93 -1.53 5.37
N LEU A 39 5.15 -1.39 4.06
CA LEU A 39 6.33 -0.75 3.52
C LEU A 39 6.09 0.75 3.40
N PHE A 40 7.03 1.55 3.88
CA PHE A 40 7.06 2.99 3.74
C PHE A 40 8.30 3.42 3.00
N LYS A 41 8.18 4.45 2.16
CA LYS A 41 9.30 5.23 1.64
C LYS A 41 9.26 6.59 2.30
N ASN A 42 10.25 6.88 3.15
CA ASN A 42 10.17 8.01 4.08
C ASN A 42 8.84 7.94 4.86
N GLN A 43 7.98 8.95 4.80
CA GLN A 43 6.70 8.97 5.52
C GLN A 43 5.51 8.52 4.66
N GLN A 44 5.76 8.01 3.45
CA GLN A 44 4.72 7.66 2.49
C GLN A 44 4.49 6.15 2.44
N LEU A 45 3.23 5.73 2.59
CA LEU A 45 2.83 4.33 2.49
C LEU A 45 2.96 3.83 1.04
N CYS A 46 3.73 2.77 0.83
CA CYS A 46 3.86 2.12 -0.47
C CYS A 46 2.67 1.17 -0.66
N ILE A 47 1.74 1.47 -1.56
CA ILE A 47 0.59 0.57 -1.79
C ILE A 47 0.95 -0.44 -2.89
N PRO A 48 1.05 -1.75 -2.60
CA PRO A 48 1.40 -2.74 -3.61
C PRO A 48 0.31 -2.85 -4.68
N ARG A 49 0.71 -3.16 -5.91
CA ARG A 49 -0.15 -3.48 -7.04
C ARG A 49 -1.04 -4.64 -6.67
N SER A 50 -2.31 -4.31 -6.44
CA SER A 50 -3.34 -5.23 -6.01
C SER A 50 -4.69 -4.74 -6.52
N SER A 51 -5.69 -5.61 -6.53
CA SER A 51 -7.07 -5.21 -6.81
C SER A 51 -7.56 -4.09 -5.87
N LEU A 52 -7.02 -4.02 -4.64
CA LEU A 52 -7.26 -2.92 -3.70
C LEU A 52 -6.70 -1.58 -4.19
N ARG A 53 -5.51 -1.57 -4.81
CA ARG A 53 -4.96 -0.35 -5.45
C ARG A 53 -5.86 0.11 -6.60
N LEU A 54 -6.39 -0.82 -7.39
CA LEU A 54 -7.36 -0.49 -8.45
C LEU A 54 -8.68 0.06 -7.90
N ASN A 55 -9.19 -0.49 -6.79
CA ASN A 55 -10.43 -0.02 -6.18
C ASN A 55 -10.27 1.39 -5.58
N LEU A 56 -9.17 1.67 -4.87
CA LEU A 56 -8.89 3.00 -4.32
C LEU A 56 -8.67 4.06 -5.42
N VAL A 57 -7.97 3.70 -6.50
CA VAL A 57 -7.80 4.60 -7.67
C VAL A 57 -9.14 4.84 -8.37
N ARG A 58 -10.02 3.84 -8.42
CA ARG A 58 -11.38 3.98 -8.98
C ARG A 58 -12.29 4.85 -8.11
N GLU A 59 -12.17 4.83 -6.79
CA GLU A 59 -12.89 5.76 -5.92
C GLU A 59 -12.43 7.20 -6.12
N LEU A 60 -11.12 7.43 -6.31
CA LEU A 60 -10.56 8.76 -6.54
C LEU A 60 -10.84 9.30 -7.96
N HIS A 61 -10.90 8.44 -8.98
CA HIS A 61 -11.35 8.81 -10.34
C HIS A 61 -12.88 8.75 -10.53
N GLY A 62 -13.61 8.18 -9.57
CA GLY A 62 -15.08 8.22 -9.47
C GLY A 62 -15.61 9.54 -8.90
N GLY A 63 -14.81 10.60 -8.96
CA GLY A 63 -15.18 11.99 -8.64
C GLY A 63 -16.18 12.57 -9.65
N GLY A 64 -17.33 11.93 -9.79
CA GLY A 64 -18.42 12.35 -10.65
C GLY A 64 -19.72 11.72 -10.20
N LEU A 65 -20.32 12.27 -9.14
CA LEU A 65 -21.73 12.11 -8.75
C LEU A 65 -22.14 10.73 -8.20
N GLY A 66 -22.32 10.64 -6.88
CA GLY A 66 -23.14 9.56 -6.33
C GLY A 66 -22.99 9.34 -4.83
N GLY A 67 -23.89 9.94 -4.05
CA GLY A 67 -24.38 9.28 -2.84
C GLY A 67 -24.06 9.98 -1.54
N HIS A 68 -24.85 11.01 -1.24
CA HIS A 68 -25.68 11.04 -0.03
C HIS A 68 -25.40 9.89 0.98
N PHE A 69 -24.46 10.07 1.90
CA PHE A 69 -24.42 9.27 3.13
C PHE A 69 -25.50 9.81 4.09
N GLY A 70 -26.74 9.49 3.76
CA GLY A 70 -27.83 9.50 4.73
C GLY A 70 -27.60 8.34 5.69
N VAL A 71 -26.95 8.63 6.82
CA VAL A 71 -27.06 7.79 8.00
C VAL A 71 -28.51 7.92 8.47
N ASP A 72 -29.32 6.95 8.11
CA ASP A 72 -30.51 6.61 8.88
C ASP A 72 -30.56 5.09 9.03
N LYS A 73 -30.31 4.63 10.26
CA LYS A 73 -30.85 3.36 10.74
C LYS A 73 -31.28 3.55 12.17
N GLN A 74 -32.57 3.85 12.29
CA GLN A 74 -33.37 3.69 13.49
C GLN A 74 -33.44 2.21 13.88
N ARG A 75 -33.33 2.02 15.20
CA ARG A 75 -33.81 0.97 16.09
C ARG A 75 -34.86 -0.01 15.52
N TRP A 76 -34.61 -1.31 15.76
CA TRP A 76 -35.62 -2.29 16.17
C TRP A 76 -35.06 -3.03 17.38
#